data_AF-A0A928BZB9-F1
#
_entry.id   AF-A0A928BZB9-F1
#
_cell.length_a   1.000
_cell.length_b   1.000
_cell.length_c   1.000
_cell.angle_alpha   90.00
_cell.angle_beta   90.00
_cell.angle_gamma   90.00
#
_symmetry.space_group_name_H-M   'P 1'
#
loop_
_entity.id
_entity.type
_entity.pdbx_description
1 polymer ?
#
loop_
_entity_poly.entity_id
_entity_poly.type
_entity_poly.pdbx_seq_one_letter_code
_entity_poly.pdbx_strand_id
1 'polypeptide(L)'
;MRRIFSTFIFMLLSCAVFAQTRAELYDRFSQAVSEHDTTTVVSLISDWGRLYPSDAELFSLRANYYFMDAVSDVITLSAEKPADGRGYYVMEDSLGNTQYMYSEVQTDSVRVGYTKAILADGIAKYPDRIDLRLGKVTVHLKVGENASAVKEVCFMVEHSVVNDNKWLGTLDKPVETDGVSYMRDCIQDYLSQLVDAEDLVSAEDMVDACVRFYPEDPVFLSDKGVMRFYAGDLKSALDWYLSAYSVSPGDMLVVNNIAYTYEKLGDKQNALKYYRILADSNDAEFSENAKAAVQELSAE
;
A
#
# COMPACT_ATOMS: atom_id res chain seq x y z
N MET A 1 43.68 -44.97 -53.54
CA MET A 1 43.64 -45.07 -52.06
C MET A 1 43.92 -43.67 -51.52
N ARG A 2 42.90 -42.82 -51.30
CA ARG A 2 42.16 -42.61 -50.05
C ARG A 2 43.05 -42.58 -48.80
N ARG A 3 43.12 -41.41 -48.14
CA ARG A 3 43.13 -41.11 -46.68
C ARG A 3 44.08 -39.94 -46.38
N ILE A 4 43.82 -38.94 -45.53
CA ILE A 4 42.69 -38.45 -44.73
C ILE A 4 43.03 -36.96 -44.50
N PHE A 5 42.09 -36.04 -44.74
CA PHE A 5 42.18 -34.66 -44.25
C PHE A 5 42.00 -34.71 -42.73
N SER A 6 43.04 -34.36 -41.96
CA SER A 6 42.92 -34.16 -40.51
C SER A 6 42.66 -32.69 -40.24
N THR A 7 41.40 -32.27 -40.41
CA THR A 7 40.92 -30.98 -39.92
C THR A 7 40.78 -31.07 -38.40
N PHE A 8 41.70 -30.47 -37.66
CA PHE A 8 41.50 -30.20 -36.23
C PHE A 8 40.45 -29.09 -36.11
N ILE A 9 39.18 -29.48 -36.01
CA ILE A 9 38.14 -28.59 -35.50
C ILE A 9 38.31 -28.61 -33.98
N PHE A 10 38.98 -27.59 -33.45
CA PHE A 10 38.82 -27.25 -32.04
C PHE A 10 37.38 -26.78 -31.87
N MET A 11 36.51 -27.71 -31.50
CA MET A 11 35.18 -27.41 -30.99
C MET A 11 35.41 -26.74 -29.63
N LEU A 12 35.58 -25.42 -29.64
CA LEU A 12 35.32 -24.61 -28.46
C LEU A 12 33.83 -24.80 -28.18
N LEU A 13 33.51 -25.83 -27.38
CA LEU A 13 32.31 -25.79 -26.54
C LEU A 13 32.55 -24.61 -25.60
N SER A 14 32.22 -23.41 -26.06
CA SER A 14 31.76 -22.39 -25.14
C SER A 14 30.54 -23.01 -24.48
N CYS A 15 30.71 -23.56 -23.28
CA CYS A 15 29.63 -23.55 -22.31
C CYS A 15 29.29 -22.07 -22.10
N ALA A 16 28.50 -21.51 -23.01
CA ALA A 16 27.66 -20.37 -22.73
C ALA A 16 26.67 -20.92 -21.70
N VAL A 17 27.11 -20.96 -20.44
CA VAL A 17 26.20 -20.85 -19.32
C VAL A 17 25.53 -19.52 -19.58
N PHE A 18 24.35 -19.54 -20.20
CA PHE A 18 23.51 -18.36 -20.25
C PHE A 18 23.25 -18.03 -18.78
N ALA A 19 24.00 -17.06 -18.25
CA ALA A 19 23.77 -16.57 -16.92
C ALA A 19 22.35 -16.01 -16.93
N GLN A 20 21.44 -16.65 -16.20
CA GLN A 20 20.05 -16.21 -16.12
C GLN A 20 20.04 -14.77 -15.62
N THR A 21 19.37 -13.90 -16.36
CA THR A 21 19.33 -12.49 -16.01
C THR A 21 18.47 -12.27 -14.75
N ARG A 22 18.70 -11.16 -14.04
CA ARG A 22 17.85 -10.76 -12.91
C ARG A 22 16.37 -10.70 -13.31
N ALA A 23 16.07 -10.15 -14.49
CA ALA A 23 14.70 -10.05 -15.00
C ALA A 23 14.06 -11.43 -15.22
N GLU A 24 14.76 -12.35 -15.89
CA GLU A 24 14.25 -13.71 -16.14
C GLU A 24 14.00 -14.50 -14.85
N LEU A 25 14.89 -14.36 -13.86
CA LEU A 25 14.70 -14.98 -12.55
C LEU A 25 13.49 -14.39 -11.82
N TYR A 26 13.30 -13.07 -11.92
CA TYR A 26 12.21 -12.38 -11.25
C TYR A 26 10.86 -12.74 -11.86
N ASP A 27 10.75 -12.78 -13.19
CA ASP A 27 9.51 -13.17 -13.88
C ASP A 27 9.08 -14.58 -13.48
N ARG A 28 10.03 -15.52 -13.43
CA ARG A 28 9.79 -16.89 -12.96
C ARG A 28 9.40 -16.93 -11.48
N PHE A 29 9.99 -16.08 -10.66
CA PHE A 29 9.65 -15.99 -9.24
C PHE A 29 8.22 -15.46 -9.06
N SER A 30 7.86 -14.37 -9.73
CA SER A 30 6.51 -13.79 -9.67
C SER A 30 5.46 -14.80 -10.15
N GLN A 31 5.75 -15.54 -11.22
CA GLN A 31 4.87 -16.62 -11.67
C GLN A 31 4.73 -17.71 -10.59
N ALA A 32 5.83 -18.20 -10.03
CA ALA A 32 5.79 -19.25 -9.02
C ALA A 32 5.04 -18.82 -7.74
N VAL A 33 5.18 -17.55 -7.32
CA VAL A 33 4.39 -16.98 -6.22
C VAL A 33 2.91 -16.98 -6.55
N SER A 34 2.53 -16.55 -7.77
CA SER A 34 1.12 -16.52 -8.19
C SER A 34 0.48 -17.92 -8.29
N GLU A 35 1.29 -18.95 -8.57
CA GLU A 35 0.87 -20.35 -8.66
C GLU A 35 0.95 -21.08 -7.30
N HIS A 36 1.37 -20.39 -6.23
CA HIS A 36 1.67 -20.97 -4.92
C HIS A 36 2.68 -22.13 -4.96
N ASP A 37 3.59 -22.14 -5.94
CA ASP A 37 4.67 -23.14 -6.06
C ASP A 37 5.85 -22.77 -5.15
N THR A 38 5.71 -23.13 -3.88
CA THR A 38 6.72 -22.87 -2.85
C THR A 38 8.05 -23.57 -3.13
N THR A 39 8.04 -24.69 -3.86
CA THR A 39 9.27 -25.43 -4.20
C THR A 39 10.09 -24.65 -5.23
N THR A 40 9.44 -24.16 -6.28
CA THR A 40 10.10 -23.32 -7.28
C THR A 40 10.55 -21.99 -6.68
N VAL A 41 9.75 -21.36 -5.82
CA VAL A 41 10.13 -20.13 -5.10
C VAL A 41 11.43 -20.32 -4.32
N VAL A 42 11.55 -21.38 -3.50
CA VAL A 42 12.77 -21.65 -2.73
C VAL A 42 13.98 -21.92 -3.65
N SER A 43 13.78 -22.67 -4.73
CA SER A 43 14.83 -22.93 -5.72
C SER A 43 15.33 -21.64 -6.36
N LEU A 44 14.42 -20.75 -6.75
CA LEU A 44 14.77 -19.47 -7.40
C LEU A 44 15.49 -18.52 -6.46
N ILE A 45 15.10 -18.44 -5.18
CA ILE A 45 15.82 -17.65 -4.17
C ILE A 45 17.25 -18.19 -3.99
N SER A 46 17.43 -19.51 -3.97
CA SER A 46 18.75 -20.14 -3.88
C SER A 46 19.62 -19.84 -5.10
N ASP A 47 19.06 -19.99 -6.30
CA ASP A 47 19.74 -19.67 -7.56
C ASP A 47 20.13 -18.19 -7.62
N TRP A 48 19.24 -17.28 -7.23
CA TRP A 48 19.52 -15.86 -7.13
C TRP A 48 20.67 -15.60 -6.15
N GLY A 49 20.65 -16.22 -4.97
CA GLY A 49 21.68 -16.06 -3.95
C GLY A 49 23.07 -16.51 -4.42
N ARG A 50 23.13 -17.48 -5.33
CA ARG A 50 24.38 -17.95 -5.95
C ARG A 50 24.86 -17.02 -7.07
N LEU A 51 23.94 -16.52 -7.90
CA LEU A 51 24.26 -15.70 -9.07
C LEU A 51 24.52 -14.23 -8.71
N TYR A 52 23.76 -13.69 -7.75
CA TYR A 52 23.77 -12.29 -7.32
C TYR A 52 23.76 -12.17 -5.78
N PRO A 53 24.82 -12.61 -5.08
CA PRO A 53 24.83 -12.77 -3.61
C PRO A 53 24.66 -11.48 -2.79
N SER A 54 24.89 -10.32 -3.41
CA SER A 54 24.77 -9.01 -2.76
C SER A 54 23.60 -8.19 -3.32
N ASP A 55 22.72 -8.79 -4.10
CA ASP A 55 21.61 -8.08 -4.75
C ASP A 55 20.55 -7.63 -3.74
N ALA A 56 20.02 -6.41 -3.92
CA ALA A 56 18.93 -5.88 -3.12
C ALA A 56 17.66 -6.73 -3.25
N GLU A 57 17.44 -7.36 -4.41
CA GLU A 57 16.26 -8.18 -4.66
C GLU A 57 16.20 -9.43 -3.76
N LEU A 58 17.33 -9.91 -3.23
CA LEU A 58 17.29 -11.02 -2.29
C LEU A 58 16.47 -10.73 -1.03
N PHE A 59 16.37 -9.46 -0.62
CA PHE A 59 15.60 -9.07 0.55
C PHE A 59 14.10 -9.14 0.29
N SER A 60 13.62 -8.58 -0.82
CA SER A 60 12.21 -8.64 -1.24
C SER A 60 11.77 -10.08 -1.49
N LEU A 61 12.56 -10.87 -2.23
CA LEU A 61 12.22 -12.26 -2.56
C LEU A 61 12.11 -13.14 -1.30
N ARG A 62 13.07 -13.02 -0.37
CA ARG A 62 13.05 -13.77 0.89
C ARG A 62 11.92 -13.32 1.80
N ALA A 63 11.70 -12.01 1.93
CA ALA A 63 10.60 -11.48 2.73
C ALA A 63 9.24 -11.98 2.21
N ASN A 64 9.03 -11.94 0.89
CA ASN A 64 7.82 -12.47 0.26
C ASN A 64 7.63 -13.96 0.55
N TYR A 65 8.69 -14.77 0.40
CA TYR A 65 8.64 -16.19 0.73
C TYR A 65 8.28 -16.44 2.20
N TYR A 66 9.00 -15.83 3.14
CA TYR A 66 8.74 -16.05 4.57
C TYR A 66 7.39 -15.52 5.01
N PHE A 67 6.87 -14.45 4.41
CA PHE A 67 5.54 -13.96 4.71
C PHE A 67 4.45 -14.88 4.14
N MET A 68 4.60 -15.35 2.90
CA MET A 68 3.68 -16.34 2.32
C MET A 68 3.67 -17.64 3.14
N ASP A 69 4.84 -18.09 3.60
CA ASP A 69 4.98 -19.25 4.48
C ASP A 69 4.46 -18.97 5.90
N ALA A 70 4.38 -17.70 6.33
CA ALA A 70 3.80 -17.35 7.63
C ALA A 70 2.27 -17.43 7.66
N VAL A 71 1.61 -17.30 6.51
CA VAL A 71 0.17 -17.14 6.41
C VAL A 71 -0.46 -18.47 5.97
N SER A 72 -1.46 -18.94 6.73
CA SER A 72 -2.17 -20.18 6.42
C SER A 72 -3.67 -20.04 6.61
N ASP A 73 -4.45 -20.50 5.63
CA ASP A 73 -5.88 -20.69 5.79
C ASP A 73 -6.15 -21.96 6.59
N VAL A 74 -6.85 -21.83 7.71
CA VAL A 74 -7.29 -22.95 8.54
C VAL A 74 -8.80 -22.97 8.62
N ILE A 75 -9.36 -24.18 8.62
CA ILE A 75 -10.78 -24.38 8.89
C ILE A 75 -10.97 -24.41 10.40
N THR A 76 -11.70 -23.43 10.91
CA THR A 76 -12.03 -23.30 12.32
C THR A 76 -13.45 -23.75 12.58
N LEU A 77 -13.61 -24.47 13.69
CA LEU A 77 -14.89 -24.87 14.24
C LEU A 77 -15.10 -24.14 15.57
N SER A 78 -16.14 -23.32 15.67
CA SER A 78 -16.41 -22.50 16.85
C SER A 78 -17.89 -22.56 17.25
N ALA A 79 -18.16 -22.46 18.56
CA ALA A 79 -19.52 -22.27 19.06
C ALA A 79 -20.04 -20.84 18.79
N GLU A 80 -19.14 -19.91 18.45
CA GLU A 80 -19.46 -18.52 18.19
C GLU A 80 -19.55 -18.25 16.69
N LYS A 81 -20.64 -17.59 16.29
CA LYS A 81 -20.81 -17.10 14.93
C LYS A 81 -19.75 -16.01 14.65
N PRO A 82 -19.03 -16.08 13.52
CA PRO A 82 -18.09 -15.02 13.18
C PRO A 82 -18.82 -13.69 12.97
N ALA A 83 -18.27 -12.62 13.56
CA ALA A 83 -18.90 -11.29 13.60
C ALA A 83 -18.49 -10.38 12.43
N ASP A 84 -17.47 -10.77 11.67
CA ASP A 84 -16.84 -9.98 10.61
C ASP A 84 -17.44 -10.22 9.21
N GLY A 85 -18.62 -10.83 9.15
CA GLY A 85 -19.34 -11.04 7.89
C GLY A 85 -18.76 -12.12 6.99
N ARG A 86 -17.72 -12.85 7.40
CA ARG A 86 -17.16 -13.96 6.62
C ARG A 86 -18.18 -15.08 6.40
N GLY A 87 -18.04 -15.81 5.30
CA GLY A 87 -18.85 -16.99 5.02
C GLY A 87 -18.62 -18.10 6.06
N TYR A 88 -19.69 -18.75 6.49
CA TYR A 88 -19.64 -19.86 7.45
C TYR A 88 -20.70 -20.91 7.15
N TYR A 89 -20.48 -22.13 7.65
CA TYR A 89 -21.43 -23.22 7.68
C TYR A 89 -21.94 -23.44 9.09
N VAL A 90 -23.23 -23.71 9.24
CA VAL A 90 -23.84 -24.08 10.52
C VAL A 90 -23.94 -25.59 10.59
N MET A 91 -23.52 -26.17 11.71
CA MET A 91 -23.60 -27.58 12.00
C MET A 91 -24.26 -27.78 13.37
N GLU A 92 -24.88 -28.92 13.57
CA GLU A 92 -25.42 -29.35 14.86
C GLU A 92 -24.70 -30.65 15.24
N ASP A 93 -24.14 -30.71 16.45
CA ASP A 93 -23.51 -31.93 16.95
C ASP A 93 -24.56 -32.97 17.38
N SER A 94 -24.12 -34.18 17.72
CA SER A 94 -25.02 -35.26 18.15
C SER A 94 -25.75 -34.99 19.48
N LEU A 95 -25.39 -33.92 20.20
CA LEU A 95 -26.00 -33.50 21.44
C LEU A 95 -26.96 -32.31 21.24
N GLY A 96 -27.13 -31.82 20.01
CA GLY A 96 -28.01 -30.70 19.66
C GLY A 96 -27.34 -29.33 19.78
N ASN A 97 -26.02 -29.26 19.96
CA ASN A 97 -25.32 -27.98 20.06
C ASN A 97 -24.98 -27.44 18.66
N THR A 98 -25.26 -26.16 18.45
CA THR A 98 -24.87 -25.46 17.22
C THR A 98 -23.38 -25.13 17.20
N GLN A 99 -22.73 -25.41 16.08
CA GLN A 99 -21.34 -25.08 15.78
C GLN A 99 -21.24 -24.37 14.42
N TYR A 100 -20.27 -23.48 14.28
CA TYR A 100 -19.98 -22.71 13.09
C TYR A 100 -18.63 -23.12 12.53
N MET A 101 -18.60 -23.54 11.27
CA MET A 101 -17.38 -23.84 10.55
C MET A 101 -17.07 -22.74 9.54
N TYR A 102 -15.87 -22.17 9.58
CA TYR A 102 -15.44 -21.13 8.65
C TYR A 102 -13.94 -21.20 8.41
N SER A 103 -13.48 -20.60 7.30
CA SER A 103 -12.05 -20.39 7.07
C SER A 103 -11.58 -19.18 7.85
N GLU A 104 -10.40 -19.25 8.43
CA GLU A 104 -9.70 -18.11 9.00
C GLU A 104 -8.23 -18.11 8.61
N VAL A 105 -7.67 -16.92 8.47
CA VAL A 105 -6.25 -16.75 8.22
C VAL A 105 -5.53 -16.75 9.56
N GLN A 106 -4.65 -17.74 9.76
CA GLN A 106 -3.70 -17.76 10.88
C GLN A 106 -2.32 -17.32 10.40
N THR A 107 -1.57 -16.70 11.31
CA THR A 107 -0.22 -16.18 11.02
C THR A 107 0.80 -16.69 12.03
N ASP A 108 1.90 -17.26 11.53
CA ASP A 108 3.06 -17.66 12.33
C ASP A 108 3.91 -16.43 12.69
N SER A 109 3.83 -16.03 13.96
CA SER A 109 4.57 -14.89 14.51
C SER A 109 6.10 -14.98 14.37
N VAL A 110 6.68 -16.18 14.38
CA VAL A 110 8.13 -16.38 14.22
C VAL A 110 8.54 -16.06 12.78
N ARG A 111 7.79 -16.58 11.81
CA ARG A 111 8.02 -16.32 10.39
C ARG A 111 7.81 -14.85 10.04
N VAL A 112 6.77 -14.21 10.61
CA VAL A 112 6.58 -12.75 10.51
C VAL A 112 7.79 -11.99 11.06
N GLY A 113 8.33 -12.42 12.20
CA GLY A 113 9.55 -11.85 12.78
C GLY A 113 10.74 -11.91 11.82
N TYR A 114 10.94 -13.05 11.14
CA TYR A 114 11.98 -13.18 10.12
C TYR A 114 11.73 -12.27 8.92
N THR A 115 10.51 -12.20 8.40
CA THR A 115 10.14 -11.28 7.31
C THR A 115 10.51 -9.83 7.66
N LYS A 116 10.10 -9.37 8.85
CA LYS A 116 10.39 -8.01 9.32
C LYS A 116 11.89 -7.75 9.46
N ALA A 117 12.64 -8.71 9.98
CA ALA A 117 14.09 -8.60 10.13
C ALA A 117 14.82 -8.53 8.77
N ILE A 118 14.38 -9.34 7.80
CA ILE A 118 14.93 -9.33 6.43
C ILE A 118 14.67 -7.98 5.77
N LEU A 119 13.44 -7.47 5.86
CA LEU A 119 13.10 -6.15 5.31
C LEU A 119 13.89 -5.04 5.99
N ALA A 120 14.07 -5.09 7.31
CA ALA A 120 14.89 -4.11 8.02
C ALA A 120 16.36 -4.12 7.59
N ASP A 121 16.98 -5.29 7.41
CA ASP A 121 18.36 -5.39 6.88
C ASP A 121 18.45 -4.90 5.43
N GLY A 122 17.44 -5.21 4.61
CA GLY A 122 17.32 -4.73 3.24
C GLY A 122 17.24 -3.20 3.17
N ILE A 123 16.35 -2.58 3.95
CA ILE A 123 16.18 -1.12 4.03
C ILE A 123 17.46 -0.45 4.52
N ALA A 124 18.16 -1.04 5.49
CA ALA A 124 19.42 -0.49 5.99
C ALA A 124 20.54 -0.46 4.93
N LYS A 125 20.55 -1.45 4.01
CA LYS A 125 21.54 -1.55 2.93
C LYS A 125 21.13 -0.80 1.66
N TYR A 126 19.83 -0.74 1.39
CA TYR A 126 19.24 -0.16 0.18
C TYR A 126 18.10 0.80 0.55
N PRO A 127 18.42 1.93 1.19
CA PRO A 127 17.39 2.79 1.77
C PRO A 127 16.49 3.48 0.73
N ASP A 128 16.94 3.56 -0.52
CA ASP A 128 16.21 4.10 -1.67
C ASP A 128 15.31 3.06 -2.37
N ARG A 129 15.31 1.80 -1.91
CA ARG A 129 14.38 0.77 -2.39
C ARG A 129 13.03 0.90 -1.68
N ILE A 130 12.11 1.63 -2.31
CA ILE A 130 10.80 1.95 -1.70
C ILE A 130 9.96 0.69 -1.47
N ASP A 131 10.06 -0.30 -2.35
CA ASP A 131 9.32 -1.57 -2.26
C ASP A 131 9.65 -2.37 -0.99
N LEU A 132 10.88 -2.26 -0.46
CA LEU A 132 11.24 -2.88 0.82
C LEU A 132 10.53 -2.21 2.01
N ARG A 133 10.40 -0.88 1.98
CA ARG A 133 9.67 -0.10 2.99
C ARG A 133 8.18 -0.40 2.92
N LEU A 134 7.60 -0.35 1.73
CA LEU A 134 6.19 -0.70 1.48
C LEU A 134 5.87 -2.13 1.89
N GLY A 135 6.76 -3.08 1.60
CA GLY A 135 6.65 -4.46 2.06
C GLY A 135 6.58 -4.55 3.59
N LYS A 136 7.40 -3.77 4.30
CA LYS A 136 7.41 -3.76 5.76
C LYS A 136 6.16 -3.11 6.37
N VAL A 137 5.69 -2.00 5.79
CA VAL A 137 4.41 -1.37 6.15
C VAL A 137 3.28 -2.39 5.98
N THR A 138 3.23 -3.06 4.83
CA THR A 138 2.20 -4.06 4.50
C THR A 138 2.21 -5.22 5.49
N VAL A 139 3.38 -5.75 5.85
CA VAL A 139 3.51 -6.82 6.83
C VAL A 139 2.98 -6.37 8.20
N HIS A 140 3.28 -5.15 8.64
CA HIS A 140 2.74 -4.62 9.90
C HIS A 140 1.21 -4.51 9.88
N LEU A 141 0.63 -3.92 8.82
CA LEU A 141 -0.83 -3.79 8.69
C LEU A 141 -1.52 -5.16 8.66
N LYS A 142 -0.96 -6.13 7.92
CA LYS A 142 -1.55 -7.48 7.81
C LYS A 142 -1.60 -8.25 9.13
N VAL A 143 -0.72 -7.92 10.08
CA VAL A 143 -0.73 -8.53 11.42
C VAL A 143 -1.35 -7.63 12.49
N GLY A 144 -2.01 -6.53 12.09
CA GLY A 144 -2.71 -5.61 12.98
C GLY A 144 -1.79 -4.69 13.79
N GLU A 145 -0.53 -4.53 13.40
CA GLU A 145 0.44 -3.66 14.08
C GLU A 145 0.44 -2.23 13.48
N ASN A 146 -0.71 -1.57 13.50
CA ASN A 146 -0.93 -0.28 12.83
C ASN A 146 0.07 0.81 13.25
N ALA A 147 0.34 0.96 14.55
CA ALA A 147 1.32 1.93 15.04
C ALA A 147 2.74 1.69 14.47
N SER A 148 3.13 0.42 14.28
CA SER A 148 4.41 0.08 13.65
C SER A 148 4.42 0.38 12.15
N ALA A 149 3.29 0.16 11.47
CA ALA A 149 3.11 0.53 10.08
C ALA A 149 3.26 2.05 9.88
N VAL A 150 2.54 2.85 10.69
CA VAL A 150 2.63 4.32 10.68
C VAL A 150 4.06 4.80 10.93
N LYS A 151 4.76 4.18 11.89
CA LYS A 151 6.16 4.51 12.16
C LYS A 151 7.06 4.26 10.95
N GLU A 152 6.84 3.18 10.22
CA GLU A 152 7.60 2.90 9.00
C GLU A 152 7.24 3.87 7.86
N VAL A 153 5.97 4.26 7.72
CA VAL A 153 5.56 5.33 6.79
C VAL A 153 6.27 6.64 7.13
N CYS A 154 6.34 7.01 8.41
CA CYS A 154 7.08 8.20 8.85
C CYS A 154 8.56 8.13 8.44
N PHE A 155 9.23 6.99 8.63
CA PHE A 155 10.61 6.81 8.15
C PHE A 155 10.74 6.88 6.63
N MET A 156 9.74 6.39 5.88
CA MET A 156 9.72 6.47 4.42
C MET A 156 9.60 7.92 3.95
N VAL A 157 8.68 8.69 4.53
CA VAL A 157 8.45 10.12 4.23
C VAL A 157 9.62 11.00 4.71
N GLU A 158 10.29 10.65 5.81
CA GLU A 158 11.52 11.35 6.19
C GLU A 158 12.64 11.09 5.18
N HIS A 159 12.79 9.84 4.74
CA HIS A 159 13.83 9.45 3.78
C HIS A 159 13.57 10.01 2.38
N SER A 160 12.32 10.20 1.97
CA SER A 160 11.97 10.79 0.67
C SER A 160 12.55 12.19 0.49
N VAL A 161 12.68 12.97 1.57
CA VAL A 161 13.34 14.28 1.56
C VAL A 161 14.86 14.12 1.39
N VAL A 162 15.45 13.09 1.99
CA VAL A 162 16.90 12.82 1.93
C VAL A 162 17.32 12.38 0.53
N ASN A 163 16.53 11.53 -0.12
CA ASN A 163 16.84 11.03 -1.46
C ASN A 163 16.23 11.86 -2.59
N ASP A 164 15.63 13.01 -2.28
CA ASP A 164 15.01 13.90 -3.26
C ASP A 164 13.94 13.16 -4.09
N ASN A 165 13.18 12.29 -3.43
CA ASN A 165 12.14 11.41 -3.99
C ASN A 165 12.63 10.48 -5.10
N LYS A 166 13.94 10.22 -5.20
CA LYS A 166 14.53 9.31 -6.18
C LYS A 166 14.41 7.87 -5.70
N TRP A 167 13.21 7.33 -5.86
CA TRP A 167 12.89 5.98 -5.46
C TRP A 167 13.27 4.94 -6.51
N LEU A 168 13.77 3.81 -6.02
CA LEU A 168 13.97 2.59 -6.78
C LEU A 168 12.93 1.56 -6.35
N GLY A 169 12.31 0.89 -7.30
CA GLY A 169 11.45 -0.26 -7.07
C GLY A 169 12.17 -1.57 -7.39
N THR A 170 11.37 -2.58 -7.70
CA THR A 170 11.79 -3.91 -8.15
C THR A 170 12.93 -3.87 -9.16
N LEU A 171 13.95 -4.70 -8.93
CA LEU A 171 15.18 -4.79 -9.73
C LEU A 171 15.98 -3.48 -9.82
N ASP A 172 15.87 -2.63 -8.79
CA ASP A 172 16.51 -1.32 -8.71
C ASP A 172 16.09 -0.38 -9.86
N LYS A 173 14.92 -0.62 -10.45
CA LYS A 173 14.38 0.24 -11.49
C LYS A 173 13.90 1.54 -10.86
N PRO A 174 14.25 2.72 -11.39
CA PRO A 174 13.65 3.96 -10.96
C PRO A 174 12.12 3.88 -11.06
N VAL A 175 11.43 4.42 -10.07
CA VAL A 175 10.00 4.67 -10.18
C VAL A 175 9.77 5.61 -11.36
N GLU A 176 8.98 5.16 -12.34
CA GLU A 176 8.81 5.88 -13.62
C GLU A 176 7.92 7.13 -13.48
N THR A 177 7.00 7.10 -12.53
CA THR A 177 6.18 8.26 -12.16
C THR A 177 6.97 9.23 -11.28
N ASP A 178 6.40 10.42 -11.06
CA ASP A 178 6.90 11.34 -10.04
C ASP A 178 6.96 10.62 -8.68
N GLY A 179 8.15 10.61 -8.05
CA GLY A 179 8.42 9.83 -6.85
C GLY A 179 7.60 10.27 -5.63
N VAL A 180 7.25 11.56 -5.54
CA VAL A 180 6.32 12.07 -4.52
C VAL A 180 4.94 11.47 -4.74
N SER A 181 4.46 11.52 -5.98
CA SER A 181 3.14 11.01 -6.37
C SER A 181 3.01 9.52 -6.12
N TYR A 182 4.00 8.71 -6.52
CA TYR A 182 4.00 7.27 -6.24
C TYR A 182 3.96 6.94 -4.74
N MET A 183 4.80 7.62 -3.95
CA MET A 183 4.81 7.42 -2.49
C MET A 183 3.48 7.83 -1.87
N ARG A 184 2.92 8.96 -2.29
CA ARG A 184 1.62 9.46 -1.84
C ARG A 184 0.51 8.48 -2.15
N ASP A 185 0.45 7.93 -3.36
CA ASP A 185 -0.56 6.95 -3.74
C ASP A 185 -0.52 5.72 -2.81
N CYS A 186 0.68 5.21 -2.51
CA CYS A 186 0.84 4.13 -1.54
C CYS A 186 0.38 4.52 -0.12
N ILE A 187 0.65 5.76 0.31
CA ILE A 187 0.20 6.27 1.61
C ILE A 187 -1.33 6.39 1.65
N GLN A 188 -1.97 6.82 0.57
CA GLN A 188 -3.44 6.90 0.46
C GLN A 188 -4.09 5.53 0.62
N ASP A 189 -3.50 4.49 0.02
CA ASP A 189 -3.99 3.11 0.17
C ASP A 189 -3.91 2.63 1.63
N TYR A 190 -2.84 2.99 2.35
CA TYR A 190 -2.69 2.65 3.76
C TYR A 190 -3.60 3.48 4.67
N LEU A 191 -3.75 4.77 4.39
CA LEU A 191 -4.63 5.67 5.12
C LEU A 191 -6.08 5.21 5.01
N SER A 192 -6.53 4.84 3.81
CA SER A 192 -7.87 4.32 3.58
C SER A 192 -8.15 3.06 4.40
N GLN A 193 -7.18 2.13 4.46
CA GLN A 193 -7.30 0.93 5.30
C GLN A 193 -7.44 1.26 6.80
N LEU A 194 -6.71 2.26 7.30
CA LEU A 194 -6.81 2.67 8.71
C LEU A 194 -8.15 3.35 9.01
N VAL A 195 -8.63 4.20 8.10
CA VAL A 195 -9.93 4.87 8.24
C VAL A 195 -11.09 3.86 8.18
N ASP A 196 -11.05 2.92 7.24
CA ASP A 196 -12.05 1.84 7.11
C ASP A 196 -12.06 0.94 8.36
N ALA A 197 -10.91 0.75 8.99
CA ALA A 197 -10.77 0.03 10.26
C ALA A 197 -11.12 0.88 11.50
N GLU A 198 -11.57 2.13 11.31
CA GLU A 198 -11.85 3.12 12.36
C GLU A 198 -10.64 3.43 13.29
N ASP A 199 -9.42 3.10 12.86
CA ASP A 199 -8.19 3.44 13.59
C ASP A 199 -7.74 4.88 13.25
N LEU A 200 -8.58 5.83 13.66
CA LEU A 200 -8.37 7.25 13.42
C LEU A 200 -7.14 7.82 14.13
N VAL A 201 -6.64 7.16 15.18
CA VAL A 201 -5.41 7.57 15.88
C VAL A 201 -4.20 7.30 15.01
N SER A 202 -4.07 6.08 14.49
CA SER A 202 -2.99 5.73 13.56
C SER A 202 -3.07 6.55 12.26
N ALA A 203 -4.29 6.80 11.76
CA ALA A 203 -4.51 7.64 10.59
C ALA A 203 -4.04 9.09 10.80
N GLU A 204 -4.41 9.72 11.92
CA GLU A 204 -3.96 11.08 12.28
C GLU A 204 -2.43 11.15 12.42
N ASP A 205 -1.80 10.18 13.10
CA ASP A 205 -0.34 10.12 13.23
C ASP A 205 0.37 9.99 11.87
N MET A 206 -0.21 9.23 10.94
CA MET A 206 0.31 9.08 9.58
C MET A 206 0.23 10.40 8.80
N VAL A 207 -0.93 11.06 8.85
CA VAL A 207 -1.15 12.34 8.18
C VAL A 207 -0.26 13.44 8.75
N ASP A 208 -0.06 13.47 10.08
CA ASP A 208 0.85 14.42 10.72
C ASP A 208 2.30 14.26 10.26
N ALA A 209 2.76 13.02 10.08
CA ALA A 209 4.06 12.76 9.50
C ALA A 209 4.15 13.31 8.06
N CYS A 210 3.12 13.09 7.24
CA CYS A 210 3.09 13.56 5.85
C CYS A 210 3.12 15.09 5.77
N VAL A 211 2.24 15.79 6.49
CA VAL A 211 2.19 17.27 6.52
C VAL A 211 3.49 17.86 7.07
N ARG A 212 4.14 17.21 8.04
CA ARG A 212 5.42 17.69 8.60
C ARG A 212 6.53 17.78 7.55
N PHE A 213 6.61 16.81 6.65
CA PHE A 213 7.67 16.75 5.63
C PHE A 213 7.24 17.35 4.29
N TYR A 214 5.94 17.43 4.03
CA TYR A 214 5.34 17.98 2.82
C TYR A 214 4.24 19.00 3.17
N PRO A 215 4.60 20.14 3.79
CA PRO A 215 3.62 21.09 4.35
C PRO A 215 2.81 21.84 3.28
N GLU A 216 3.21 21.76 2.02
CA GLU A 216 2.54 22.40 0.88
C GLU A 216 1.91 21.37 -0.07
N ASP A 217 1.88 20.08 0.28
CA ASP A 217 1.21 19.09 -0.56
C ASP A 217 -0.31 19.16 -0.37
N PRO A 218 -1.08 19.49 -1.42
CA PRO A 218 -2.52 19.70 -1.29
C PRO A 218 -3.27 18.44 -0.85
N VAL A 219 -2.76 17.24 -1.17
CA VAL A 219 -3.41 15.98 -0.78
C VAL A 219 -3.23 15.75 0.71
N PHE A 220 -2.00 15.86 1.24
CA PHE A 220 -1.77 15.68 2.67
C PHE A 220 -2.43 16.78 3.53
N LEU A 221 -2.52 18.01 3.02
CA LEU A 221 -3.30 19.07 3.66
C LEU A 221 -4.80 18.73 3.69
N SER A 222 -5.33 18.15 2.60
CA SER A 222 -6.70 17.67 2.54
C SER A 222 -6.95 16.52 3.52
N ASP A 223 -6.04 15.53 3.58
CA ASP A 223 -6.12 14.42 4.53
C ASP A 223 -6.16 14.92 5.97
N LYS A 224 -5.39 15.96 6.29
CA LYS A 224 -5.44 16.59 7.60
C LYS A 224 -6.81 17.18 7.87
N GLY A 225 -7.41 17.86 6.89
CA GLY A 225 -8.79 18.31 6.96
C GLY A 225 -9.77 17.17 7.24
N VAL A 226 -9.61 16.03 6.57
CA VAL A 226 -10.43 14.82 6.78
C VAL A 226 -10.31 14.31 8.21
N MET A 227 -9.10 14.21 8.76
CA MET A 227 -8.91 13.76 10.15
C MET A 227 -9.58 14.70 11.16
N ARG A 228 -9.44 16.02 10.98
CA ARG A 228 -10.13 17.01 11.83
C ARG A 228 -11.64 16.95 11.69
N PHE A 229 -12.14 16.66 10.49
CA PHE A 229 -13.56 16.46 10.23
C PHE A 229 -14.10 15.25 11.00
N TYR A 230 -13.42 14.09 10.93
CA TYR A 230 -13.79 12.90 11.71
C TYR A 230 -13.71 13.13 13.22
N ALA A 231 -12.77 13.96 13.69
CA ALA A 231 -12.68 14.38 15.08
C ALA A 231 -13.79 15.35 15.52
N GLY A 232 -14.65 15.82 14.59
CA GLY A 232 -15.71 16.80 14.85
C GLY A 232 -15.22 18.24 14.97
N ASP A 233 -13.93 18.50 14.76
CA ASP A 233 -13.35 19.85 14.76
C ASP A 233 -13.53 20.49 13.38
N LEU A 234 -14.78 20.80 13.04
CA LEU A 234 -15.18 21.34 11.73
C LEU A 234 -14.48 22.65 11.38
N LYS A 235 -14.13 23.47 12.37
CA LYS A 235 -13.39 24.73 12.13
C LYS A 235 -11.96 24.45 11.69
N SER A 236 -11.25 23.57 12.42
CA SER A 236 -9.91 23.18 12.01
C SER A 236 -9.92 22.43 10.68
N ALA A 237 -10.91 21.56 10.43
CA ALA A 237 -11.06 20.88 9.15
C ALA A 237 -11.15 21.88 7.99
N LEU A 238 -12.00 22.91 8.16
CA LEU A 238 -12.16 23.98 7.17
C LEU A 238 -10.84 24.73 6.92
N ASP A 239 -10.09 25.08 7.97
CA ASP A 239 -8.81 25.78 7.83
C ASP A 239 -7.80 24.95 7.01
N TRP A 240 -7.74 23.63 7.23
CA TRP A 240 -6.88 22.72 6.46
C TRP A 240 -7.34 22.56 5.01
N TYR A 241 -8.65 22.39 4.77
CA TYR A 241 -9.17 22.31 3.41
C TYR A 241 -8.95 23.61 2.63
N LEU A 242 -9.12 24.78 3.27
CA LEU A 242 -8.82 26.07 2.64
C LEU A 242 -7.32 26.22 2.33
N SER A 243 -6.45 25.66 3.17
CA SER A 243 -5.01 25.60 2.91
C SER A 243 -4.71 24.72 1.69
N ALA A 244 -5.28 23.52 1.62
CA ALA A 244 -5.18 22.64 0.45
C ALA A 244 -5.68 23.33 -0.85
N TYR A 245 -6.85 23.97 -0.77
CA TYR A 245 -7.45 24.72 -1.89
C TYR A 245 -6.59 25.90 -2.35
N SER A 246 -5.87 26.57 -1.44
CA SER A 246 -4.97 27.66 -1.80
C SER A 246 -3.79 27.20 -2.66
N VAL A 247 -3.37 25.94 -2.51
CA VAL A 247 -2.31 25.32 -3.31
C VAL A 247 -2.87 24.73 -4.61
N SER A 248 -3.99 24.01 -4.53
CA SER A 248 -4.63 23.35 -5.67
C SER A 248 -6.12 23.72 -5.77
N PRO A 249 -6.46 24.91 -6.32
CA PRO A 249 -7.85 25.36 -6.40
C PRO A 249 -8.72 24.59 -7.40
N GLY A 250 -8.09 23.73 -8.23
CA GLY A 250 -8.76 22.88 -9.21
C GLY A 250 -9.20 21.52 -8.68
N ASP A 251 -8.85 21.18 -7.43
CA ASP A 251 -9.24 19.91 -6.82
C ASP A 251 -10.70 19.96 -6.34
N MET A 252 -11.60 19.37 -7.12
CA MET A 252 -13.04 19.37 -6.83
C MET A 252 -13.40 18.57 -5.59
N LEU A 253 -12.59 17.57 -5.20
CA LEU A 253 -12.81 16.84 -3.95
C LEU A 253 -12.58 17.78 -2.75
N VAL A 254 -11.50 18.57 -2.77
CA VAL A 254 -11.24 19.59 -1.74
C VAL A 254 -12.33 20.66 -1.73
N VAL A 255 -12.79 21.13 -2.90
CA VAL A 255 -13.89 22.11 -3.00
C VAL A 255 -15.18 21.55 -2.38
N ASN A 256 -15.48 20.27 -2.63
CA ASN A 256 -16.62 19.58 -2.03
C ASN A 256 -16.51 19.50 -0.50
N ASN A 257 -15.34 19.13 0.01
CA ASN A 257 -15.09 19.08 1.46
C ASN A 257 -15.26 20.46 2.12
N ILE A 258 -14.83 21.54 1.45
CA ILE A 258 -15.04 22.91 1.93
C ILE A 258 -16.53 23.26 1.97
N ALA A 259 -17.25 23.02 0.87
CA ALA A 259 -18.67 23.35 0.77
C ALA A 259 -19.49 22.64 1.85
N TYR A 260 -19.27 21.33 1.99
CA TYR A 260 -19.92 20.50 2.99
C TYR A 260 -19.57 20.93 4.43
N THR A 261 -18.32 21.29 4.69
CA THR A 261 -17.90 21.74 6.03
C THR A 261 -18.54 23.09 6.40
N TYR A 262 -18.63 24.04 5.47
CA TYR A 262 -19.37 25.29 5.70
C TYR A 262 -20.85 25.04 5.98
N GLU A 263 -21.48 24.13 5.25
CA GLU A 263 -22.87 23.72 5.48
C GLU A 263 -23.07 23.14 6.88
N LYS A 264 -22.20 22.22 7.32
CA LYS A 264 -22.22 21.66 8.69
C LYS A 264 -21.98 22.70 9.78
N LEU A 265 -21.22 23.75 9.48
CA LEU A 265 -21.01 24.89 10.38
C LEU A 265 -22.20 25.88 10.37
N GLY A 266 -23.18 25.71 9.48
CA GLY A 266 -24.32 26.62 9.32
C GLY A 266 -23.99 27.91 8.55
N ASP A 267 -22.79 28.01 7.97
CA ASP A 267 -22.41 29.15 7.12
C ASP A 267 -22.89 28.92 5.69
N LYS A 268 -24.20 29.10 5.53
CA LYS A 268 -24.92 28.93 4.29
C LYS A 268 -24.38 29.79 3.15
N GLN A 269 -23.91 31.00 3.45
CA GLN A 269 -23.42 31.92 2.42
C GLN A 269 -22.14 31.36 1.76
N ASN A 270 -21.19 30.90 2.59
CA ASN A 270 -19.97 30.30 2.05
C ASN A 270 -20.23 28.90 1.47
N ALA A 271 -21.10 28.08 2.05
CA ALA A 271 -21.49 26.80 1.47
C ALA A 271 -22.00 26.97 0.03
N LEU A 272 -22.95 27.89 -0.19
CA LEU A 272 -23.48 28.22 -1.52
C LEU A 272 -22.39 28.73 -2.48
N LYS A 273 -21.40 29.47 -1.99
CA LYS A 273 -20.27 29.95 -2.82
C LYS A 273 -19.49 28.77 -3.40
N TYR A 274 -19.11 27.80 -2.56
CA TYR A 274 -18.29 26.66 -3.01
C TYR A 274 -19.12 25.61 -3.77
N TYR A 275 -20.37 25.37 -3.40
CA TYR A 275 -21.25 24.50 -4.22
C TYR A 275 -21.49 25.06 -5.62
N ARG A 276 -21.53 26.38 -5.83
CA ARG A 276 -21.61 26.94 -7.19
C ARG A 276 -20.36 26.64 -8.02
N ILE A 277 -19.17 26.65 -7.41
CA ILE A 277 -17.93 26.25 -8.09
C ILE A 277 -18.02 24.79 -8.56
N LEU A 278 -18.52 23.89 -7.71
CA LEU A 278 -18.72 22.47 -8.04
C LEU A 278 -19.79 22.27 -9.13
N ALA A 279 -20.89 23.00 -9.05
CA ALA A 279 -21.99 22.96 -10.02
C ALA A 279 -21.53 23.33 -11.44
N ASP A 280 -20.56 24.24 -11.54
CA ASP A 280 -19.95 24.69 -12.80
C ASP A 280 -18.74 23.84 -13.23
N SER A 281 -18.36 22.82 -12.45
CA SER A 281 -17.24 21.94 -12.78
C SER A 281 -17.59 20.97 -13.91
N ASN A 282 -16.55 20.43 -14.57
CA ASN A 282 -16.69 19.41 -15.61
C ASN A 282 -16.88 17.99 -15.05
N ASP A 283 -16.80 17.82 -13.73
CA ASP A 283 -17.06 16.55 -13.07
C ASP A 283 -18.58 16.38 -12.91
N ALA A 284 -19.15 15.41 -13.63
CA ALA A 284 -20.59 15.22 -13.67
C ALA A 284 -21.18 14.88 -12.29
N GLU A 285 -20.47 14.10 -11.49
CA GLU A 285 -20.93 13.68 -10.17
C GLU A 285 -20.94 14.87 -9.20
N PHE A 286 -19.83 15.60 -9.10
CA PHE A 286 -19.78 16.81 -8.28
C PHE A 286 -20.75 17.89 -8.77
N SER A 287 -20.90 18.06 -10.08
CA SER A 287 -21.79 19.05 -10.67
C SER A 287 -23.27 18.76 -10.35
N GLU A 288 -23.71 17.52 -10.49
CA GLU A 288 -25.09 17.12 -10.20
C GLU A 288 -25.42 17.27 -8.71
N ASN A 289 -24.56 16.73 -7.83
CA ASN A 289 -24.75 16.80 -6.39
C ASN A 289 -24.76 18.26 -5.90
N ALA A 290 -23.86 19.10 -6.41
CA ALA A 290 -23.79 20.49 -6.00
C ALA A 290 -24.97 21.34 -6.51
N LYS A 291 -25.53 21.05 -7.70
CA LYS A 291 -26.75 21.71 -8.19
C LYS A 291 -27.94 21.44 -7.26
N ALA A 292 -28.07 20.20 -6.77
CA ALA A 292 -29.11 19.85 -5.80
C ALA A 292 -28.91 20.62 -4.48
N ALA A 293 -27.69 20.62 -3.93
CA ALA A 293 -27.36 21.35 -2.71
C ALA A 293 -27.63 22.87 -2.84
N VAL A 294 -27.32 23.49 -3.99
CA VAL A 294 -27.62 24.91 -4.25
C VAL A 294 -29.13 25.18 -4.23
N GLN A 295 -29.95 24.30 -4.79
CA GLN A 295 -31.41 24.47 -4.79
C GLN A 295 -32.00 24.38 -3.39
N GLU A 296 -31.60 23.36 -2.63
CA GLU A 296 -32.06 23.14 -1.25
C GLU A 296 -31.68 24.32 -0.36
N LEU A 297 -30.40 24.68 -0.34
CA LEU A 297 -29.93 25.81 0.44
C LEU A 297 -30.56 27.12 -0.04
N SER A 298 -30.86 27.33 -1.32
CA SER A 298 -31.50 28.59 -1.74
C SER A 298 -32.97 28.72 -1.36
N ALA A 299 -33.62 27.62 -0.93
CA ALA A 299 -35.05 27.58 -0.60
C ALA A 299 -35.36 27.84 0.88
N GLU A 300 -34.38 27.66 1.77
CA GLU A 300 -34.46 27.94 3.21
C GLU A 300 -34.24 29.42 3.58
#